data_AF-A0A263DPQ0-F1
#
_entry.id   AF-A0A263DPQ0-F1
#
_cell.length_a   1.000
_cell.length_b   1.000
_cell.length_c   1.000
_cell.angle_alpha   90.00
_cell.angle_beta   90.00
_cell.angle_gamma   90.00
#
_symmetry.space_group_name_H-M   'P 1'
#
loop_
_entity.id
_entity.type
_entity.pdbx_description
1 polymer ?
#
loop_
_entity_poly.entity_id
_entity_poly.type
_entity_poly.pdbx_seq_one_letter_code
_entity_poly.pdbx_strand_id
1 'polypeptide(L)'
;MAVQAGAATVRVAGAAAEGAPWLLAELPAPGPGTAALLAELVGPAPEELVLVHPGRWPPDRVAEWVRRHAGLAARVRAVAAPLAAAGRGGGAVLDVGASGAEAALLAVDGSVCAIATAEVGGRVLDELLAAHGMGGRNGAREVREALSLLPAVEGIAAADLDRVLAAPLGAAVDALRDVLAGAGPAPVLLVGGVARSPLLARVVDDAGIAGAVVAPRPDAAAVLGALAPPAGHDVRRSGHERGARVPAERAGELRPERGEAPEPVASRLPPLPPRRRRPLRAALRTIAVAGAVVLLLVAGRLLAPPAGAGVAAGVLVQYGYRLDLPAGWEHTGGLPERRRVLLTPVSAPEGSDLIAVERSPLGYDASAEPERARAELRGVFDTAVSRGSALADYDPDARFAGREVTSYRQEDGRTVVDWFVVLDGDAQLSVGCRHTPAGAAAVGAACAVVVGSVRGS
;
A
#
# COMPACT_ATOMS: atom_id res chain seq x y z
N MET A 1 -12.10 14.34 13.02
CA MET A 1 -11.66 14.66 11.64
C MET A 1 -10.22 15.12 11.63
N ALA A 2 -9.49 14.89 10.55
CA ALA A 2 -8.10 15.31 10.42
C ALA A 2 -7.83 16.01 9.09
N VAL A 3 -6.95 17.02 9.12
CA VAL A 3 -6.52 17.77 7.94
C VAL A 3 -5.00 17.83 7.93
N GLN A 4 -4.40 17.45 6.80
CA GLN A 4 -2.98 17.60 6.53
C GLN A 4 -2.79 18.58 5.39
N ALA A 5 -2.18 19.73 5.67
CA ALA A 5 -1.82 20.72 4.66
C ALA A 5 -0.41 20.43 4.14
N GLY A 6 -0.33 19.85 2.94
CA GLY A 6 0.92 19.63 2.23
C GLY A 6 1.25 20.76 1.26
N ALA A 7 2.46 20.72 0.72
CA ALA A 7 2.96 21.74 -0.20
C ALA A 7 2.44 21.61 -1.64
N ALA A 8 1.76 20.51 -1.96
CA ALA A 8 1.14 20.25 -3.26
C ALA A 8 -0.31 19.74 -3.13
N THR A 9 -0.66 19.15 -1.98
CA THR A 9 -2.00 18.62 -1.72
C THR A 9 -2.47 18.92 -0.30
N VAL A 10 -3.77 19.10 -0.13
CA VAL A 10 -4.45 19.09 1.17
C VAL A 10 -5.23 17.79 1.27
N ARG A 11 -5.01 17.05 2.35
CA ARG A 11 -5.72 15.79 2.62
C ARG A 11 -6.66 15.96 3.79
N VAL A 12 -7.85 15.38 3.66
CA VAL A 12 -8.89 15.41 4.68
C VAL A 12 -9.31 13.97 4.97
N ALA A 13 -9.32 13.59 6.24
CA ALA A 13 -9.78 12.28 6.69
C ALA A 13 -10.90 12.41 7.73
N GLY A 14 -11.78 11.42 7.70
CA GLY A 14 -12.89 11.23 8.63
C GLY A 14 -12.74 9.94 9.42
N ALA A 15 -13.36 9.89 10.59
CA ALA A 15 -13.54 8.68 11.37
C ALA A 15 -14.89 8.80 12.09
N ALA A 16 -15.65 7.72 12.14
CA ALA A 16 -16.81 7.60 13.03
C ALA A 16 -16.30 7.27 14.44
N ALA A 17 -17.14 7.46 15.48
CA ALA A 17 -16.74 7.25 16.87
C ALA A 17 -16.11 5.86 17.13
N GLU A 18 -16.59 4.83 16.44
CA GLU A 18 -16.10 3.45 16.54
C GLU A 18 -15.59 2.91 15.19
N GLY A 19 -15.40 3.78 14.19
CA GLY A 19 -15.06 3.39 12.83
C GLY A 19 -13.58 3.53 12.51
N ALA A 20 -13.08 2.69 11.59
CA ALA A 20 -11.77 2.88 10.99
C ALA A 20 -11.70 4.23 10.26
N PRO A 21 -10.56 4.93 10.29
CA PRO A 21 -10.40 6.19 9.57
C PRO A 21 -10.44 5.98 8.05
N TRP A 22 -11.02 6.92 7.31
CA TRP A 22 -11.06 6.93 5.86
C TRP A 22 -10.63 8.29 5.30
N LEU A 23 -10.06 8.28 4.10
CA LEU A 23 -9.72 9.50 3.36
C LEU A 23 -11.01 10.06 2.72
N LEU A 24 -11.39 11.27 3.09
CA LEU A 24 -12.54 11.99 2.54
C LEU A 24 -12.19 12.68 1.22
N ALA A 25 -11.05 13.36 1.20
CA ALA A 25 -10.62 14.13 0.03
C ALA A 25 -9.09 14.29 -0.03
N GLU A 26 -8.61 14.42 -1.27
CA GLU A 26 -7.27 14.90 -1.59
C GLU A 26 -7.41 15.97 -2.67
N LEU A 27 -6.96 17.19 -2.36
CA LEU A 27 -7.13 18.35 -3.21
C LEU A 27 -5.80 19.03 -3.51
N PRO A 28 -5.61 19.65 -4.69
CA PRO A 28 -4.42 20.43 -4.98
C PRO A 28 -4.24 21.62 -4.01
N ALA A 29 -2.99 21.96 -3.71
CA ALA A 29 -2.62 23.16 -2.96
C ALA A 29 -2.02 24.23 -3.90
N PRO A 30 -2.29 25.54 -3.69
CA PRO A 30 -3.19 26.09 -2.66
C PRO A 30 -4.66 25.91 -3.05
N GLY A 31 -5.45 25.32 -2.15
CA GLY A 31 -6.90 25.19 -2.29
C GLY A 31 -7.65 26.42 -1.75
N PRO A 32 -8.98 26.37 -1.63
CA PRO A 32 -9.82 27.46 -1.10
C PRO A 32 -9.58 27.80 0.39
N GLY A 33 -8.56 27.21 1.01
CA GLY A 33 -8.27 27.28 2.46
C GLY A 33 -9.02 26.18 3.23
N THR A 34 -8.46 25.81 4.39
CA THR A 34 -9.00 24.71 5.23
C THR A 34 -10.44 24.96 5.69
N ALA A 35 -10.80 26.20 5.99
CA ALA A 35 -12.15 26.55 6.45
C ALA A 35 -13.22 26.31 5.38
N ALA A 36 -13.01 26.86 4.17
CA ALA A 36 -13.92 26.67 3.04
C ALA A 36 -14.02 25.19 2.67
N LEU A 37 -12.88 24.50 2.68
CA LEU A 37 -12.81 23.08 2.39
C LEU A 37 -13.65 22.22 3.36
N LEU A 38 -13.53 22.48 4.66
CA LEU A 38 -14.29 21.74 5.67
C LEU A 38 -15.80 22.04 5.57
N ALA A 39 -16.17 23.29 5.31
CA ALA A 39 -17.57 23.67 5.13
C ALA A 39 -18.20 22.96 3.92
N GLU A 40 -17.46 22.80 2.82
CA GLU A 40 -17.94 22.11 1.62
C GLU A 40 -18.02 20.59 1.80
N LEU A 41 -17.00 19.96 2.39
CA LEU A 41 -16.91 18.49 2.43
C LEU A 41 -17.70 17.83 3.56
N VAL A 42 -17.84 18.51 4.70
CA VAL A 42 -18.27 17.87 5.95
C VAL A 42 -19.69 18.30 6.34
N GLY A 43 -20.12 19.49 5.91
CA GLY A 43 -21.36 20.10 6.37
C GLY A 43 -21.20 20.67 7.78
N PRO A 44 -21.89 20.14 8.82
CA PRO A 44 -21.74 20.61 10.19
C PRO A 44 -20.30 20.55 10.69
N ALA A 45 -19.92 21.49 11.56
CA ALA A 45 -18.60 21.49 12.17
C ALA A 45 -18.36 20.19 12.96
N PRO A 46 -17.22 19.49 12.76
CA PRO A 46 -16.93 18.27 13.49
C PRO A 46 -16.70 18.56 14.99
N GLU A 47 -16.92 17.54 15.83
CA GLU A 47 -16.62 17.65 17.26
C GLU A 47 -15.11 17.90 17.49
N GLU A 48 -14.26 17.20 16.76
CA GLU A 48 -12.81 17.32 16.85
C GLU A 48 -12.15 17.45 15.48
N LEU A 49 -11.24 18.42 15.37
CA LEU A 49 -10.36 18.66 14.24
C LEU A 49 -8.89 18.50 14.65
N VAL A 50 -8.21 17.56 14.00
CA VAL A 50 -6.79 17.30 14.17
C VAL A 50 -6.01 17.90 13.00
N LEU A 51 -5.13 18.85 13.29
CA LEU A 51 -4.26 19.51 12.32
C LEU A 51 -2.91 18.78 12.25
N VAL A 52 -2.63 18.12 11.12
CA VAL A 52 -1.39 17.39 10.90
C VAL A 52 -0.36 18.32 10.26
N HIS A 53 0.76 18.56 10.95
CA HIS A 53 1.84 19.45 10.48
C HIS A 53 3.16 18.70 10.30
N PRO A 54 4.11 19.23 9.50
CA PRO A 54 5.49 18.72 9.50
C PRO A 54 6.12 18.77 10.90
N GLY A 55 6.89 17.75 11.27
CA GLY A 55 7.53 17.65 12.58
C GLY A 55 8.53 18.77 12.85
N ARG A 56 9.16 19.33 11.81
CA ARG A 56 10.08 20.48 11.93
C ARG A 56 9.43 21.83 12.24
N TRP A 57 8.10 21.94 12.30
CA TRP A 57 7.45 23.22 12.59
C TRP A 57 7.75 23.67 14.04
N PRO A 58 8.18 24.93 14.25
CA PRO A 58 8.41 25.43 15.59
C PRO A 58 7.08 25.53 16.37
N PRO A 59 7.10 25.35 17.71
CA PRO A 59 5.89 25.35 18.53
C PRO A 59 4.99 26.58 18.34
N ASP A 60 5.57 27.77 18.21
CA ASP A 60 4.81 29.01 18.03
C ASP A 60 3.98 29.03 16.74
N ARG A 61 4.55 28.48 15.64
CA ARG A 61 3.86 28.33 14.36
C ARG A 61 2.71 27.34 14.47
N VAL A 62 2.91 26.23 15.20
CA VAL A 62 1.84 25.25 15.45
C VAL A 62 0.72 25.89 16.28
N ALA A 63 1.07 26.62 17.33
CA ALA A 63 0.10 27.32 18.18
C ALA A 63 -0.69 28.39 17.42
N GLU A 64 -0.03 29.16 16.55
CA GLU A 64 -0.69 30.11 15.66
C GLU A 64 -1.64 29.39 14.69
N TRP A 65 -1.21 28.27 14.12
CA TRP A 65 -2.04 27.49 13.21
C TRP A 65 -3.29 26.95 13.90
N VAL A 66 -3.17 26.42 15.11
CA VAL A 66 -4.31 25.98 15.94
C VAL A 66 -5.25 27.15 16.23
N ARG A 67 -4.72 28.31 16.67
CA ARG A 67 -5.55 29.50 16.95
C ARG A 67 -6.36 29.95 15.74
N ARG A 68 -5.75 29.95 14.55
CA ARG A 68 -6.42 30.33 13.30
C ARG A 68 -7.59 29.41 12.92
N HIS A 69 -7.58 28.17 13.40
CA HIS A 69 -8.59 27.15 13.07
C HIS A 69 -9.53 26.84 14.25
N ALA A 70 -9.39 27.50 15.40
CA ALA A 70 -10.14 27.21 16.62
C ALA A 70 -11.68 27.28 16.45
N GLY A 71 -12.18 28.05 15.47
CA GLY A 71 -13.61 28.16 15.16
C GLY A 71 -14.16 27.09 14.22
N LEU A 72 -13.36 26.12 13.76
CA LEU A 72 -13.78 25.12 12.77
C LEU A 72 -14.31 23.82 13.39
N ALA A 73 -14.13 23.62 14.69
CA ALA A 73 -14.58 22.44 15.43
C ALA A 73 -14.73 22.77 16.92
N ALA A 74 -15.45 21.94 17.68
CA ALA A 74 -15.56 22.13 19.14
C ALA A 74 -14.21 21.96 19.84
N ARG A 75 -13.35 21.07 19.32
CA ARG A 75 -11.96 20.89 19.76
C ARG A 75 -11.01 20.91 18.57
N VAL A 76 -9.94 21.68 18.69
CA VAL A 76 -8.87 21.73 17.68
C VAL A 76 -7.55 21.41 18.35
N ARG A 77 -6.83 20.42 17.83
CA ARG A 77 -5.47 20.07 18.26
C ARG A 77 -4.56 19.88 17.07
N ALA A 78 -3.25 19.92 17.31
CA ALA A 78 -2.24 19.65 16.32
C ALA A 78 -1.46 18.37 16.64
N VAL A 79 -0.93 17.72 15.60
CA VAL A 79 -0.04 16.57 15.72
C VAL A 79 1.02 16.61 14.62
N ALA A 80 2.26 16.25 14.97
CA ALA A 80 3.32 16.11 13.99
C ALA A 80 3.03 14.92 13.06
N ALA A 81 3.24 15.10 11.76
CA ALA A 81 3.06 14.08 10.73
C ALA A 81 3.80 12.76 11.01
N PRO A 82 5.10 12.75 11.40
CA PRO A 82 5.78 11.50 11.72
C PRO A 82 5.13 10.77 12.91
N LEU A 83 4.75 11.51 13.96
CA LEU A 83 4.06 10.93 15.11
C LEU A 83 2.69 10.35 14.73
N ALA A 84 1.92 11.09 13.93
CA ALA A 84 0.62 10.64 13.46
C ALA A 84 0.74 9.38 12.58
N ALA A 85 1.77 9.30 11.74
CA ALA A 85 1.99 8.17 10.84
C ALA A 85 2.45 6.91 11.56
N ALA A 86 3.40 7.00 12.49
CA ALA A 86 3.91 5.85 13.23
C ALA A 86 2.89 5.27 14.23
N GLY A 87 2.01 6.13 14.77
CA GLY A 87 1.16 5.75 15.89
C GLY A 87 1.96 5.58 17.18
N ARG A 88 1.59 4.60 18.01
CA ARG A 88 2.26 4.30 19.28
C ARG A 88 3.19 3.10 19.09
N GLY A 89 4.36 3.12 19.74
CA GLY A 89 5.33 2.02 19.67
C GLY A 89 6.78 2.45 19.49
N GLY A 90 7.03 3.74 19.22
CA GLY A 90 8.36 4.23 18.86
C GLY A 90 8.79 3.75 17.47
N GLY A 91 10.01 4.11 17.07
CA GLY A 91 10.57 3.76 15.76
C GLY A 91 10.97 5.00 14.96
N ALA A 92 11.46 4.80 13.75
CA ALA A 92 11.82 5.87 12.84
C ALA A 92 10.77 6.04 11.74
N VAL A 93 10.52 7.28 11.32
CA VAL A 93 9.67 7.60 10.18
C VAL A 93 10.49 8.39 9.17
N LEU A 94 10.44 8.00 7.90
CA LEU A 94 10.95 8.80 6.79
C LEU A 94 9.77 9.27 5.93
N ASP A 95 9.42 10.55 6.03
CA ASP A 95 8.39 11.21 5.21
C ASP A 95 9.06 11.93 4.04
N VAL A 96 8.92 11.38 2.83
CA VAL A 96 9.40 12.02 1.59
C VAL A 96 8.23 12.62 0.83
N GLY A 97 7.98 13.90 1.12
CA GLY A 97 6.89 14.69 0.58
C GLY A 97 7.21 15.35 -0.77
N ALA A 98 6.36 16.28 -1.19
CA ALA A 98 6.56 17.03 -2.43
C ALA A 98 7.74 18.02 -2.36
N SER A 99 8.02 18.59 -1.19
CA SER A 99 8.96 19.71 -1.02
C SER A 99 10.24 19.36 -0.27
N GLY A 100 10.39 18.14 0.23
CA GLY A 100 11.53 17.74 1.05
C GLY A 100 11.28 16.41 1.74
N ALA A 101 12.32 15.91 2.39
CA ALA A 101 12.31 14.71 3.21
C ALA A 101 12.51 15.07 4.68
N GLU A 102 11.79 14.40 5.56
CA GLU A 102 11.91 14.54 7.01
C GLU A 102 12.02 13.15 7.62
N ALA A 103 13.11 12.92 8.36
CA ALA A 103 13.30 11.73 9.17
C ALA A 103 13.08 12.09 10.64
N ALA A 104 12.36 11.25 11.37
CA ALA A 104 12.13 11.43 12.80
C ALA A 104 12.28 10.12 13.56
N LEU A 105 13.03 10.12 14.65
CA LEU A 105 13.08 9.02 15.61
C LEU A 105 12.09 9.31 16.74
N LEU A 106 11.22 8.35 17.04
CA LEU A 106 10.17 8.44 18.04
C LEU A 106 10.46 7.46 19.19
N ALA A 107 10.28 7.93 20.42
CA ALA A 107 10.25 7.07 21.60
C ALA A 107 8.90 6.33 21.70
N VAL A 108 8.87 5.31 22.54
CA VAL A 108 7.67 4.49 22.79
C VAL A 108 6.50 5.32 23.34
N ASP A 109 6.80 6.39 24.09
CA ASP A 109 5.80 7.33 24.61
C ASP A 109 5.27 8.33 23.58
N GLY A 110 5.76 8.28 22.34
CA GLY A 110 5.39 9.18 21.25
C GLY A 110 6.14 10.51 21.25
N SER A 111 7.13 10.71 22.12
CA SER A 111 8.00 11.88 22.04
C SER A 111 8.99 11.76 20.88
N VAL A 112 9.33 12.89 20.26
CA VAL A 112 10.31 12.94 19.17
C VAL A 112 11.71 13.06 19.76
N CYS A 113 12.55 12.05 19.53
CA CYS A 113 13.92 11.98 20.04
C CYS A 113 14.91 12.74 19.15
N ALA A 114 14.76 12.61 17.83
CA ALA A 114 15.63 13.23 16.85
C ALA A 114 14.84 13.55 15.57
N ILE A 115 15.24 14.62 14.88
CA ILE A 115 14.72 15.00 13.57
C ILE A 115 15.91 15.37 12.68
N ALA A 116 15.89 14.88 11.44
CA ALA A 116 16.77 15.32 10.37
C ALA A 116 15.94 15.61 9.11
N THR A 117 16.44 16.50 8.25
CA THR A 117 15.74 16.91 7.03
C THR A 117 16.69 16.91 5.84
N ALA A 118 16.18 16.58 4.67
CA ALA A 118 16.90 16.73 3.41
C ALA A 118 16.05 17.51 2.40
N GLU A 119 16.71 18.36 1.61
CA GLU A 119 16.10 19.17 0.55
C GLU A 119 15.84 18.34 -0.72
N VAL A 120 15.28 17.13 -0.55
CA VAL A 120 14.87 16.24 -1.63
C VAL A 120 13.40 15.84 -1.44
N GLY A 121 12.58 16.15 -2.42
CA GLY A 121 11.17 15.77 -2.44
C GLY A 121 10.68 15.65 -3.87
N GLY A 122 9.41 15.29 -4.05
CA GLY A 122 8.81 15.04 -5.36
C GLY A 122 9.11 16.11 -6.41
N ARG A 123 9.07 17.41 -6.05
CA ARG A 123 9.37 18.51 -7.00
C ARG A 123 10.81 18.50 -7.49
N VAL A 124 11.77 18.29 -6.59
CA VAL A 124 13.20 18.21 -6.94
C VAL A 124 13.43 17.01 -7.87
N LEU A 125 12.78 15.87 -7.58
CA LEU A 125 12.86 14.70 -8.45
C LEU A 125 12.24 14.99 -9.83
N ASP A 126 11.07 15.64 -9.87
CA ASP A 126 10.40 16.02 -11.12
C ASP A 126 11.26 16.99 -11.96
N GLU A 127 11.92 17.97 -11.32
CA GLU A 127 12.85 18.90 -11.97
C GLU A 127 14.08 18.18 -12.54
N LEU A 128 14.66 17.24 -11.80
CA LEU A 128 15.78 16.43 -12.27
C LEU A 128 15.41 15.61 -13.50
N LEU A 129 14.22 15.00 -13.51
CA LEU A 129 13.76 14.24 -14.68
C LEU A 129 13.54 15.13 -15.89
N ALA A 130 12.91 16.29 -15.69
CA ALA A 130 12.76 17.28 -16.76
C ALA A 130 14.13 17.69 -17.34
N ALA A 131 15.14 17.90 -16.49
CA ALA A 131 16.50 18.23 -16.91
C ALA A 131 17.19 17.10 -17.71
N HIS A 132 16.81 15.85 -17.47
CA HIS A 132 17.27 14.68 -18.24
C HIS A 132 16.40 14.37 -19.48
N GLY A 133 15.46 15.26 -19.84
CA GLY A 133 14.55 15.05 -20.97
C GLY A 133 13.46 14.00 -20.71
N MET A 134 13.32 13.54 -19.46
CA MET A 134 12.31 12.58 -19.02
C MET A 134 11.05 13.35 -18.60
N GLY A 135 10.10 13.51 -19.52
CA GLY A 135 8.86 14.25 -19.23
C GLY A 135 7.95 14.42 -20.44
N GLY A 136 8.48 14.35 -21.67
CA GLY A 136 7.68 14.26 -22.89
C GLY A 136 6.45 15.18 -22.90
N ARG A 137 5.29 14.62 -23.25
CA ARG A 137 4.00 15.33 -23.25
C ARG A 137 3.27 15.29 -21.90
N ASN A 138 3.59 14.31 -21.05
CA ASN A 138 2.90 14.03 -19.80
C ASN A 138 3.50 14.81 -18.61
N GLY A 139 4.63 15.48 -18.80
CA GLY A 139 5.39 16.11 -17.73
C GLY A 139 6.15 15.10 -16.87
N ALA A 140 7.26 15.55 -16.27
CA ALA A 140 8.15 14.70 -15.47
C ALA A 140 7.45 14.01 -14.28
N ARG A 141 6.48 14.71 -13.65
CA ARG A 141 5.71 14.17 -12.54
C ARG A 141 4.88 12.94 -12.93
N GLU A 142 4.16 13.01 -14.04
CA GLU A 142 3.33 11.89 -14.49
C GLU A 142 4.19 10.71 -14.89
N VAL A 143 5.35 10.95 -15.51
CA VAL A 143 6.34 9.90 -15.80
C VAL A 143 6.83 9.23 -14.51
N ARG A 144 7.23 9.99 -13.48
CA ARG A 144 7.66 9.44 -12.19
C ARG A 144 6.56 8.64 -11.50
N GLU A 145 5.34 9.19 -11.46
CA GLU A 145 4.20 8.52 -10.82
C GLU A 145 3.80 7.24 -11.58
N ALA A 146 3.80 7.26 -12.91
CA ALA A 146 3.47 6.10 -13.73
C ALA A 146 4.56 5.01 -13.64
N LEU A 147 5.83 5.38 -13.65
CA LEU A 147 6.96 4.44 -13.46
C LEU A 147 7.06 3.89 -12.02
N SER A 148 6.29 4.42 -11.07
CA SER A 148 6.14 3.78 -9.76
C SER A 148 5.26 2.51 -9.84
N LEU A 149 4.50 2.34 -10.91
CA LEU A 149 3.57 1.23 -11.12
C LEU A 149 3.90 0.39 -12.36
N LEU A 150 4.68 0.93 -13.30
CA LEU A 150 4.97 0.34 -14.60
C LEU A 150 6.48 0.23 -14.83
N PRO A 151 6.96 -0.83 -15.51
CA PRO A 151 8.38 -0.98 -15.81
C PRO A 151 8.87 0.01 -16.88
N ALA A 152 7.96 0.54 -17.72
CA ALA A 152 8.28 1.55 -18.72
C ALA A 152 7.07 2.43 -19.07
N VAL A 153 7.32 3.69 -19.46
CA VAL A 153 6.31 4.68 -19.88
C VAL A 153 6.89 5.53 -21.01
N GLU A 154 6.21 5.57 -22.16
CA GLU A 154 6.63 6.35 -23.35
C GLU A 154 8.09 6.08 -23.81
N GLY A 155 8.57 4.85 -23.64
CA GLY A 155 9.94 4.47 -24.00
C GLY A 155 11.00 4.81 -22.96
N ILE A 156 10.62 5.36 -21.81
CA ILE A 156 11.48 5.56 -20.64
C ILE A 156 11.31 4.34 -19.74
N ALA A 157 12.39 3.62 -19.43
CA ALA A 157 12.35 2.48 -18.51
C ALA A 157 12.49 2.93 -17.05
N ALA A 158 11.95 2.16 -16.11
CA ALA A 158 12.12 2.40 -14.67
C ALA A 158 13.62 2.37 -14.27
N ALA A 159 14.43 1.55 -14.92
CA ALA A 159 15.88 1.53 -14.70
C ALA A 159 16.57 2.86 -15.11
N ASP A 160 16.01 3.62 -16.04
CA ASP A 160 16.54 4.94 -16.42
C ASP A 160 16.22 5.97 -15.33
N LEU A 161 15.01 5.91 -14.78
CA LEU A 161 14.57 6.70 -13.63
C LEU A 161 15.49 6.45 -12.42
N ASP A 162 15.75 5.18 -12.12
CA ASP A 162 16.59 4.76 -10.98
C ASP A 162 17.98 5.39 -11.04
N ARG A 163 18.62 5.38 -12.22
CA ARG A 163 19.95 5.98 -12.41
C ARG A 163 19.98 7.49 -12.14
N VAL A 164 18.88 8.19 -12.45
CA VAL A 164 18.78 9.64 -12.22
C VAL A 164 18.41 9.97 -10.78
N LEU A 165 17.52 9.19 -10.16
CA LEU A 165 16.92 9.53 -8.87
C LEU A 165 17.61 8.88 -7.65
N ALA A 166 18.41 7.83 -7.82
CA ALA A 166 19.02 7.12 -6.69
C ALA A 166 19.88 8.02 -5.81
N ALA A 167 20.77 8.84 -6.40
CA ALA A 167 21.64 9.73 -5.62
C ALA A 167 20.86 10.83 -4.84
N PRO A 168 19.91 11.56 -5.45
CA PRO A 168 19.03 12.47 -4.71
C PRO A 168 18.28 11.78 -3.56
N LEU A 169 17.72 10.59 -3.80
CA LEU A 169 17.01 9.83 -2.75
C LEU A 169 17.97 9.36 -1.66
N GLY A 170 19.25 9.13 -1.97
CA GLY A 170 20.31 8.88 -1.01
C GLY A 170 20.37 9.96 0.08
N ALA A 171 20.15 11.23 -0.25
CA ALA A 171 20.14 12.30 0.74
C ALA A 171 18.97 12.17 1.76
N ALA A 172 17.81 11.66 1.35
CA ALA A 172 16.71 11.36 2.27
C ALA A 172 17.08 10.20 3.21
N VAL A 173 17.79 9.20 2.67
CA VAL A 173 18.26 8.04 3.44
C VAL A 173 19.38 8.42 4.40
N ASP A 174 20.23 9.37 4.05
CA ASP A 174 21.25 9.91 4.95
C ASP A 174 20.60 10.64 6.14
N ALA A 175 19.55 11.45 5.91
CA ALA A 175 18.77 12.03 7.01
C ALA A 175 18.14 10.95 7.91
N LEU A 176 17.70 9.82 7.34
CA LEU A 176 17.24 8.68 8.14
C LEU A 176 18.37 8.02 8.95
N ARG A 177 19.57 7.86 8.38
CA ARG A 177 20.74 7.35 9.12
C ARG A 177 21.12 8.27 10.26
N ASP A 178 21.06 9.58 10.06
CA ASP A 178 21.39 10.57 11.09
C ASP A 178 20.49 10.43 12.32
N VAL A 179 19.18 10.23 12.15
CA VAL A 179 18.28 10.02 13.29
C VAL A 179 18.40 8.63 13.92
N LEU A 180 18.87 7.64 13.15
CA LEU A 180 19.14 6.29 13.63
C LEU A 180 20.54 6.15 14.29
N ALA A 181 21.41 7.14 14.15
CA ALA A 181 22.77 7.09 14.66
C ALA A 181 22.76 6.97 16.21
N GLY A 182 23.24 5.83 16.71
CA GLY A 182 23.23 5.53 18.14
C GLY A 182 21.89 5.05 18.70
N ALA A 183 20.83 5.04 17.89
CA ALA A 183 19.63 4.28 18.20
C ALA A 183 19.93 2.79 18.02
N GLY A 184 19.45 1.95 18.95
CA GLY A 184 19.42 0.50 18.69
C GLY A 184 18.54 0.17 17.48
N PRO A 185 18.38 -1.12 17.14
CA PRO A 185 17.46 -1.54 16.08
C PRO A 185 16.06 -0.94 16.31
N ALA A 186 15.58 -0.14 15.35
CA ALA A 186 14.30 0.54 15.41
C ALA A 186 13.49 0.21 14.14
N PRO A 187 12.18 -0.09 14.26
CA PRO A 187 11.34 -0.27 13.07
C PRO A 187 11.31 1.05 12.28
N VAL A 188 11.35 0.96 10.95
CA VAL A 188 11.34 2.13 10.07
C VAL A 188 10.07 2.14 9.23
N LEU A 189 9.34 3.25 9.24
CA LEU A 189 8.14 3.46 8.43
C LEU A 189 8.42 4.50 7.33
N LEU A 190 8.21 4.11 6.08
CA LEU A 190 8.34 4.98 4.92
C LEU A 190 6.97 5.56 4.55
N VAL A 191 6.87 6.90 4.53
CA VAL A 191 5.64 7.65 4.23
C VAL A 191 5.92 8.81 3.27
N GLY A 192 4.87 9.52 2.88
CA GLY A 192 4.93 10.59 1.90
C GLY A 192 4.67 10.12 0.48
N GLY A 193 4.46 11.09 -0.43
CA GLY A 193 4.07 10.80 -1.82
C GLY A 193 5.15 10.08 -2.62
N VAL A 194 6.44 10.28 -2.28
CA VAL A 194 7.56 9.62 -2.95
C VAL A 194 7.74 8.19 -2.47
N ALA A 195 7.30 7.84 -1.26
CA ALA A 195 7.33 6.45 -0.77
C ALA A 195 6.39 5.49 -1.52
N ARG A 196 5.56 5.99 -2.44
CA ARG A 196 4.86 5.15 -3.43
C ARG A 196 5.81 4.56 -4.49
N SER A 197 6.96 5.19 -4.70
CA SER A 197 7.98 4.70 -5.63
C SER A 197 8.76 3.55 -5.00
N PRO A 198 8.81 2.37 -5.65
CA PRO A 198 9.64 1.24 -5.18
C PRO A 198 11.13 1.60 -5.04
N LEU A 199 11.60 2.60 -5.79
CA LEU A 199 12.98 3.06 -5.73
C LEU A 199 13.36 3.58 -4.34
N LEU A 200 12.47 4.28 -3.62
CA LEU A 200 12.82 4.77 -2.28
C LEU A 200 13.10 3.60 -1.33
N ALA A 201 12.25 2.56 -1.35
CA ALA A 201 12.46 1.37 -0.54
C ALA A 201 13.77 0.66 -0.91
N ARG A 202 14.06 0.52 -2.21
CA ARG A 202 15.35 -0.05 -2.67
C ARG A 202 16.55 0.74 -2.17
N VAL A 203 16.53 2.07 -2.25
CA VAL A 203 17.65 2.90 -1.75
C VAL A 203 17.82 2.77 -0.23
N VAL A 204 16.74 2.57 0.53
CA VAL A 204 16.79 2.28 1.97
C VAL A 204 17.37 0.88 2.26
N ASP A 205 16.99 -0.12 1.46
CA ASP A 205 17.51 -1.48 1.58
C ASP A 205 19.00 -1.56 1.21
N ASP A 206 19.40 -0.95 0.09
CA ASP A 206 20.79 -0.83 -0.37
C ASP A 206 21.66 -0.08 0.65
N ALA A 207 21.03 0.80 1.43
CA ALA A 207 21.67 1.53 2.51
C ALA A 207 21.92 0.67 3.77
N GLY A 208 21.45 -0.58 3.81
CA GLY A 208 21.59 -1.51 4.92
C GLY A 208 20.64 -1.22 6.09
N ILE A 209 19.58 -0.43 5.87
CA ILE A 209 18.61 -0.09 6.91
C ILE A 209 17.56 -1.20 6.99
N ALA A 210 17.77 -2.14 7.90
CA ALA A 210 16.86 -3.27 8.09
C ALA A 210 15.52 -2.84 8.71
N GLY A 211 14.46 -3.57 8.38
CA GLY A 211 13.14 -3.40 8.99
C GLY A 211 12.35 -2.18 8.50
N ALA A 212 12.72 -1.62 7.35
CA ALA A 212 11.94 -0.59 6.68
C ALA A 212 10.68 -1.16 6.04
N VAL A 213 9.54 -0.52 6.29
CA VAL A 213 8.24 -0.89 5.75
C VAL A 213 7.58 0.34 5.15
N VAL A 214 7.05 0.22 3.93
CA VAL A 214 6.23 1.26 3.30
C VAL A 214 4.82 1.20 3.89
N ALA A 215 4.31 2.33 4.38
CA ALA A 215 2.93 2.40 4.88
C ALA A 215 1.93 2.05 3.75
N PRO A 216 0.80 1.38 4.03
CA PRO A 216 -0.14 0.94 2.98
C PRO A 216 -0.70 2.07 2.10
N ARG A 217 -0.81 3.28 2.64
CA ARG A 217 -1.17 4.51 1.92
C ARG A 217 -0.18 5.59 2.30
N PRO A 218 1.05 5.55 1.77
CA PRO A 218 2.15 6.32 2.35
C PRO A 218 1.92 7.83 2.28
N ASP A 219 1.23 8.30 1.24
CA ASP A 219 0.81 9.69 1.06
C ASP A 219 -0.27 10.17 2.05
N ALA A 220 -1.12 9.26 2.54
CA ALA A 220 -2.21 9.54 3.48
C ALA A 220 -1.93 9.00 4.90
N ALA A 221 -0.78 8.39 5.16
CA ALA A 221 -0.50 7.68 6.41
C ALA A 221 -0.63 8.61 7.63
N ALA A 222 -0.08 9.82 7.55
CA ALA A 222 -0.15 10.78 8.65
C ALA A 222 -1.58 11.27 8.93
N VAL A 223 -2.36 11.63 7.90
CA VAL A 223 -3.74 12.11 8.10
C VAL A 223 -4.68 11.01 8.59
N LEU A 224 -4.47 9.76 8.17
CA LEU A 224 -5.24 8.61 8.64
C LEU A 224 -4.85 8.23 10.07
N GLY A 225 -3.55 8.16 10.36
CA GLY A 225 -3.04 7.81 11.68
C GLY A 225 -3.35 8.84 12.76
N ALA A 226 -3.53 10.12 12.39
CA ALA A 226 -4.01 11.18 13.28
C ALA A 226 -5.41 10.91 13.89
N LEU A 227 -6.20 10.02 13.25
CA LEU A 227 -7.54 9.61 13.65
C LEU A 227 -7.60 8.19 14.21
N ALA A 228 -6.50 7.45 14.18
CA ALA A 228 -6.47 6.14 14.80
C ALA A 228 -6.76 6.30 16.30
N PRO A 229 -7.66 5.49 16.88
CA PRO A 229 -7.88 5.54 18.31
C PRO A 229 -6.54 5.34 19.02
N PRO A 230 -6.27 6.06 20.11
CA PRO A 230 -5.08 5.79 20.91
C PRO A 230 -5.15 4.31 21.28
N ALA A 231 -4.26 3.50 20.70
CA ALA A 231 -4.23 2.06 20.92
C ALA A 231 -4.35 1.86 22.43
N GLY A 232 -5.47 1.27 22.83
CA GLY A 232 -5.84 1.16 24.22
C GLY A 232 -4.66 0.53 24.91
N HIS A 233 -3.99 1.28 25.78
CA HIS A 233 -3.50 0.63 26.96
C HIS A 233 -4.76 0.10 27.62
N ASP A 234 -5.06 -1.17 27.37
CA ASP A 234 -5.42 -2.08 28.44
C ASP A 234 -4.25 -2.02 29.45
N VAL A 235 -4.12 -0.88 30.14
CA VAL A 235 -3.73 -0.89 31.53
C VAL A 235 -4.82 -1.77 32.10
N ARG A 236 -4.49 -3.05 32.27
CA ARG A 236 -5.15 -3.93 33.22
C ARG A 236 -5.41 -3.07 34.45
N ARG A 237 -6.63 -2.54 34.55
CA ARG A 237 -7.26 -2.22 35.82
C ARG A 237 -7.44 -3.59 36.45
N SER A 238 -6.34 -4.13 36.96
CA SER A 238 -6.33 -5.24 37.90
C SER A 238 -7.23 -4.78 39.03
N GLY A 239 -8.46 -5.29 39.00
CA GLY A 239 -9.53 -4.89 39.86
C GLY A 239 -9.11 -5.03 41.32
N HIS A 240 -9.29 -3.95 42.07
CA HIS A 240 -9.41 -3.98 43.51
C HIS A 240 -10.22 -2.78 44.01
N GLU A 241 -11.45 -2.62 43.51
CA GLU A 241 -12.44 -1.85 44.28
C GLU A 241 -13.71 -2.67 44.44
N ARG A 242 -13.76 -3.31 45.61
CA ARG A 242 -14.92 -3.95 46.19
C ARG A 242 -15.96 -2.88 46.51
N GLY A 243 -17.14 -3.07 45.93
CA GLY A 243 -18.44 -2.92 46.59
C GLY A 243 -18.66 -1.74 47.53
N ALA A 244 -19.41 -0.75 47.04
CA ALA A 244 -20.38 -0.05 47.86
C ALA A 244 -21.72 -0.04 47.11
N ARG A 245 -22.66 -0.85 47.59
CA ARG A 245 -24.08 -0.82 47.20
C ARG A 245 -24.69 0.46 47.74
N VAL A 246 -25.40 1.21 46.91
CA VAL A 246 -26.35 2.25 47.34
C VAL A 246 -27.74 1.90 46.77
N PRO A 247 -28.83 2.05 47.55
CA PRO A 247 -30.14 1.52 47.20
C PRO A 247 -30.88 2.36 46.16
N ALA A 248 -31.72 1.67 45.39
CA ALA A 248 -32.62 2.23 44.39
C ALA A 248 -33.71 3.11 45.02
N GLU A 249 -33.82 4.35 44.51
CA GLU A 249 -34.96 5.23 44.77
C GLU A 249 -35.78 5.40 43.49
N ARG A 250 -37.07 5.09 43.63
CA ARG A 250 -38.11 5.16 42.59
C ARG A 250 -38.46 6.62 42.30
N ALA A 251 -38.51 7.00 41.02
CA ALA A 251 -39.37 8.08 40.55
C ALA A 251 -39.56 8.04 39.03
N GLY A 252 -40.80 8.21 38.57
CA GLY A 252 -41.10 8.89 37.31
C GLY A 252 -41.33 8.01 36.09
N GLU A 253 -42.51 7.42 36.01
CA GLU A 253 -43.10 6.87 34.78
C GLU A 253 -43.45 8.04 33.83
N LEU A 254 -42.58 8.31 32.86
CA LEU A 254 -42.85 9.20 31.72
C LEU A 254 -43.09 8.35 30.47
N ARG A 255 -44.35 8.39 30.03
CA ARG A 255 -44.90 7.79 28.82
C ARG A 255 -44.30 8.47 27.57
N PRO A 256 -43.59 7.75 26.68
CA PRO A 256 -43.13 8.35 25.43
C PRO A 256 -44.26 8.37 24.39
N GLU A 257 -44.45 9.53 23.78
CA GLU A 257 -45.29 9.72 22.61
C GLU A 257 -44.77 8.91 21.42
N ARG A 258 -45.72 8.34 20.69
CA ARG A 258 -45.51 7.49 19.53
C ARG A 258 -45.20 8.40 18.33
N GLY A 259 -43.92 8.72 18.16
CA GLY A 259 -43.40 9.45 17.00
C GLY A 259 -43.47 8.62 15.72
N GLU A 260 -44.02 9.23 14.69
CA GLU A 260 -44.28 8.72 13.35
C GLU A 260 -42.98 8.35 12.62
N ALA A 261 -42.97 7.18 11.96
CA ALA A 261 -41.82 6.67 11.23
C ALA A 261 -41.61 7.47 9.93
N PRO A 262 -40.40 7.98 9.63
CA PRO A 262 -40.13 8.61 8.34
C PRO A 262 -40.09 7.55 7.23
N GLU A 263 -40.81 7.83 6.15
CA GLU A 263 -40.80 7.01 4.93
C GLU A 263 -39.40 6.92 4.30
N PRO A 264 -39.05 5.78 3.67
CA PRO A 264 -37.80 5.63 2.95
C PRO A 264 -37.78 6.50 1.69
N VAL A 265 -36.97 7.56 1.71
CA VAL A 265 -36.64 8.36 0.53
C VAL A 265 -35.81 7.50 -0.42
N ALA A 266 -36.45 7.02 -1.48
CA ALA A 266 -35.80 6.35 -2.61
C ALA A 266 -34.77 7.30 -3.24
N SER A 267 -33.49 6.99 -3.06
CA SER A 267 -32.37 7.63 -3.75
C SER A 267 -32.46 7.32 -5.25
N ARG A 268 -32.95 8.29 -6.03
CA ARG A 268 -33.00 8.26 -7.49
C ARG A 268 -31.64 8.72 -8.02
N LEU A 269 -30.75 7.77 -8.30
CA LEU A 269 -29.59 8.03 -9.16
C LEU A 269 -30.04 8.08 -10.63
N PRO A 270 -29.55 9.04 -11.44
CA PRO A 270 -29.82 9.08 -12.88
C PRO A 270 -29.10 7.92 -13.60
N PRO A 271 -29.70 7.33 -14.65
CA PRO A 271 -29.09 6.24 -15.40
C PRO A 271 -27.84 6.70 -16.16
N LEU A 272 -26.77 5.91 -16.08
CA LEU A 272 -25.56 6.10 -16.88
C LEU A 272 -25.86 5.81 -18.36
N PRO A 273 -25.35 6.62 -19.31
CA PRO A 273 -25.60 6.42 -20.73
C PRO A 273 -24.90 5.14 -21.26
N PRO A 274 -25.52 4.41 -22.20
CA PRO A 274 -24.96 3.18 -22.75
C PRO A 274 -23.73 3.46 -23.64
N ARG A 275 -22.63 2.74 -23.37
CA ARG A 275 -21.42 2.76 -24.21
C ARG A 275 -21.71 2.13 -25.59
N ARG A 276 -21.78 2.97 -26.62
CA ARG A 276 -21.82 2.55 -28.04
C ARG A 276 -20.46 1.96 -28.45
N ARG A 277 -20.43 0.68 -28.79
CA ARG A 277 -19.29 0.05 -29.48
C ARG A 277 -19.36 0.40 -30.97
N ARG A 278 -18.28 0.97 -31.54
CA ARG A 278 -18.10 1.08 -33.00
C ARG A 278 -17.20 -0.08 -33.47
N PRO A 279 -17.57 -0.80 -34.54
CA PRO A 279 -16.72 -1.82 -35.12
C PRO A 279 -15.75 -1.17 -36.11
N LEU A 280 -14.47 -1.54 -36.03
CA LEU A 280 -13.50 -1.25 -37.08
C LEU A 280 -12.93 -2.57 -37.57
N ARG A 281 -13.31 -2.91 -38.80
CA ARG A 281 -12.78 -4.03 -39.56
C ARG A 281 -11.45 -3.61 -40.21
N ALA A 282 -10.45 -4.46 -39.99
CA ALA A 282 -9.40 -4.96 -40.90
C ALA A 282 -8.57 -3.97 -41.76
N ALA A 283 -7.24 -4.15 -41.73
CA ALA A 283 -6.51 -4.75 -42.85
C ALA A 283 -5.04 -5.10 -42.49
N LEU A 284 -4.59 -6.22 -43.06
CA LEU A 284 -3.27 -6.87 -43.02
C LEU A 284 -2.12 -6.08 -43.68
N ARG A 285 -0.85 -6.43 -43.32
CA ARG A 285 0.21 -7.01 -44.21
C ARG A 285 1.56 -7.18 -43.47
N THR A 286 1.99 -8.42 -43.16
CA THR A 286 2.98 -9.34 -43.82
C THR A 286 4.46 -9.13 -43.43
N ILE A 287 5.06 -10.08 -42.68
CA ILE A 287 6.02 -11.17 -43.06
C ILE A 287 7.46 -10.72 -43.35
N ALA A 288 8.41 -11.17 -42.51
CA ALA A 288 9.62 -11.94 -42.87
C ALA A 288 10.66 -11.86 -41.74
N VAL A 289 10.95 -12.95 -41.03
CA VAL A 289 12.27 -13.45 -40.52
C VAL A 289 11.96 -14.69 -39.67
N ALA A 290 11.72 -15.83 -40.31
CA ALA A 290 11.54 -17.12 -39.64
C ALA A 290 12.38 -18.16 -40.39
N GLY A 291 13.64 -18.29 -39.98
CA GLY A 291 14.57 -19.25 -40.57
C GLY A 291 15.85 -19.44 -39.76
N ALA A 292 16.33 -18.40 -39.07
CA ALA A 292 17.60 -18.46 -38.34
C ALA A 292 17.48 -18.85 -36.84
N VAL A 293 16.29 -18.74 -36.23
CA VAL A 293 16.12 -18.90 -34.77
C VAL A 293 15.93 -20.36 -34.34
N VAL A 294 15.40 -21.21 -35.22
CA VAL A 294 15.10 -22.61 -34.88
C VAL A 294 16.37 -23.47 -34.74
N LEU A 295 17.46 -23.12 -35.42
CA LEU A 295 18.71 -23.88 -35.34
C LEU A 295 19.52 -23.60 -34.05
N LEU A 296 19.38 -22.41 -33.46
CA LEU A 296 20.06 -22.03 -32.21
C LEU A 296 19.37 -22.60 -30.95
N LEU A 297 18.05 -22.82 -31.01
CA LEU A 297 17.28 -23.36 -29.87
C LEU A 297 17.49 -24.86 -29.63
N VAL A 298 17.90 -25.62 -30.65
CA VAL A 298 18.13 -27.08 -30.52
C VAL A 298 19.52 -27.37 -29.93
N ALA A 299 20.53 -26.54 -30.21
CA ALA A 299 21.89 -26.74 -29.69
C ALA A 299 22.02 -26.40 -28.19
N GLY A 300 21.20 -25.48 -27.67
CA GLY A 300 21.26 -25.07 -26.25
C GLY A 300 20.68 -26.07 -25.24
N ARG A 301 19.87 -27.05 -25.69
CA ARG A 301 19.21 -28.03 -24.79
C ARG A 301 20.06 -29.23 -24.39
N LEU A 302 21.21 -29.45 -25.02
CA LEU A 302 22.04 -30.64 -24.75
C LEU A 302 23.11 -30.41 -23.66
N LEU A 303 23.16 -29.23 -23.04
CA LEU A 303 24.21 -28.87 -22.07
C LEU A 303 23.70 -28.37 -20.70
N ALA A 304 22.42 -28.52 -20.39
CA ALA A 304 21.89 -28.10 -19.08
C ALA A 304 22.09 -29.20 -18.00
N PRO A 305 22.79 -28.91 -16.88
CA PRO A 305 22.92 -29.84 -15.77
C PRO A 305 21.59 -30.02 -15.02
N PRO A 306 21.39 -31.14 -14.29
CA PRO A 306 20.13 -31.42 -13.60
C PRO A 306 19.86 -30.40 -12.47
N ALA A 307 18.59 -30.02 -12.34
CA ALA A 307 18.10 -29.04 -11.38
C ALA A 307 18.37 -29.49 -9.93
N GLY A 308 19.32 -28.83 -9.26
CA GLY A 308 19.43 -28.81 -7.81
C GLY A 308 18.42 -27.83 -7.22
N ALA A 309 17.91 -28.14 -6.02
CA ALA A 309 17.00 -27.28 -5.27
C ALA A 309 17.54 -25.84 -5.19
N GLY A 310 16.78 -24.88 -5.72
CA GLY A 310 17.18 -23.48 -5.80
C GLY A 310 17.34 -22.88 -4.42
N VAL A 311 18.54 -22.40 -4.12
CA VAL A 311 18.81 -21.58 -2.93
C VAL A 311 18.11 -20.23 -3.11
N ALA A 312 17.38 -19.75 -2.10
CA ALA A 312 16.77 -18.43 -2.10
C ALA A 312 17.86 -17.35 -2.29
N ALA A 313 17.63 -16.41 -3.20
CA ALA A 313 18.58 -15.34 -3.49
C ALA A 313 18.49 -14.18 -2.47
N GLY A 314 17.41 -14.12 -1.69
CA GLY A 314 17.18 -13.10 -0.67
C GLY A 314 15.81 -13.25 -0.02
N VAL A 315 15.46 -12.32 0.87
CA VAL A 315 14.13 -12.21 1.51
C VAL A 315 13.54 -10.86 1.13
N LEU A 316 12.32 -10.87 0.58
CA LEU A 316 11.53 -9.66 0.32
C LEU A 316 10.55 -9.45 1.48
N VAL A 317 10.54 -8.26 2.07
CA VAL A 317 9.60 -7.86 3.12
C VAL A 317 8.84 -6.63 2.62
N GLN A 318 7.55 -6.78 2.32
CA GLN A 318 6.76 -5.68 1.79
C GLN A 318 5.28 -5.81 2.15
N TYR A 319 4.64 -4.67 2.42
CA TYR A 319 3.20 -4.58 2.69
C TYR A 319 2.66 -5.49 3.81
N GLY A 320 3.49 -5.78 4.81
CA GLY A 320 3.12 -6.60 5.97
C GLY A 320 3.09 -8.10 5.67
N TYR A 321 3.82 -8.56 4.66
CA TYR A 321 4.24 -9.94 4.52
C TYR A 321 5.70 -10.01 4.10
N ARG A 322 6.26 -11.21 4.15
CA ARG A 322 7.57 -11.53 3.60
C ARG A 322 7.59 -12.87 2.90
N LEU A 323 8.54 -13.01 1.98
CA LEU A 323 8.75 -14.20 1.15
C LEU A 323 10.23 -14.33 0.78
N ASP A 324 10.64 -15.53 0.41
CA ASP A 324 11.96 -15.79 -0.14
C ASP A 324 11.95 -15.50 -1.64
N LEU A 325 12.94 -14.73 -2.11
CA LEU A 325 13.10 -14.38 -3.52
C LEU A 325 13.72 -15.57 -4.28
N PRO A 326 13.06 -16.12 -5.30
CA PRO A 326 13.60 -17.24 -6.06
C PRO A 326 14.89 -16.87 -6.81
N ALA A 327 15.82 -17.80 -6.94
CA ALA A 327 17.04 -17.56 -7.73
C ALA A 327 16.72 -17.22 -9.19
N GLY A 328 17.34 -16.17 -9.71
CA GLY A 328 17.10 -15.67 -11.08
C GLY A 328 15.81 -14.85 -11.24
N TRP A 329 15.16 -14.50 -10.13
CA TRP A 329 13.99 -13.62 -10.10
C TRP A 329 14.30 -12.35 -9.31
N GLU A 330 13.65 -11.25 -9.67
CA GLU A 330 13.79 -9.97 -8.99
C GLU A 330 12.42 -9.30 -8.78
N HIS A 331 12.34 -8.41 -7.79
CA HIS A 331 11.16 -7.59 -7.54
C HIS A 331 11.13 -6.40 -8.52
N THR A 332 10.23 -6.46 -9.50
CA THR A 332 10.15 -5.48 -10.59
C THR A 332 9.01 -4.47 -10.45
N GLY A 333 8.16 -4.60 -9.44
CA GLY A 333 7.13 -3.61 -9.16
C GLY A 333 6.03 -4.11 -8.25
N GLY A 334 4.92 -3.39 -8.20
CA GLY A 334 3.80 -3.73 -7.34
C GLY A 334 2.60 -2.80 -7.53
N LEU A 335 1.54 -3.09 -6.78
CA LEU A 335 0.39 -2.20 -6.61
C LEU A 335 0.23 -1.96 -5.11
N PRO A 336 0.80 -0.87 -4.56
CA PRO A 336 0.74 -0.57 -3.13
C PRO A 336 -0.70 -0.55 -2.58
N GLU A 337 -1.65 -0.03 -3.36
CA GLU A 337 -3.07 0.06 -2.99
C GLU A 337 -3.71 -1.31 -2.76
N ARG A 338 -3.16 -2.34 -3.42
CA ARG A 338 -3.57 -3.73 -3.27
C ARG A 338 -2.60 -4.54 -2.41
N ARG A 339 -1.54 -3.93 -1.87
CA ARG A 339 -0.47 -4.65 -1.15
C ARG A 339 0.14 -5.76 -2.01
N ARG A 340 0.31 -5.47 -3.30
CA ARG A 340 0.80 -6.44 -4.27
C ARG A 340 2.25 -6.18 -4.64
N VAL A 341 3.07 -7.22 -4.68
CA VAL A 341 4.40 -7.21 -5.33
C VAL A 341 4.38 -8.07 -6.59
N LEU A 342 5.27 -7.75 -7.52
CA LEU A 342 5.49 -8.45 -8.78
C LEU A 342 6.94 -8.90 -8.86
N LEU A 343 7.14 -10.17 -9.14
CA LEU A 343 8.44 -10.77 -9.42
C LEU A 343 8.49 -11.18 -10.87
N THR A 344 9.60 -10.90 -11.56
CA THR A 344 9.85 -11.37 -12.93
C THR A 344 11.23 -12.02 -13.05
N PRO A 345 11.46 -12.87 -14.07
CA PRO A 345 12.77 -13.43 -14.32
C PRO A 345 13.76 -12.32 -14.71
N VAL A 346 14.95 -12.32 -14.12
CA VAL A 346 16.03 -11.35 -14.45
C VAL A 346 16.43 -11.42 -15.93
N SER A 347 16.33 -12.61 -16.53
CA SER A 347 16.64 -12.79 -17.96
C SER A 347 15.56 -12.27 -18.91
N ALA A 348 14.36 -11.96 -18.40
CA ALA A 348 13.21 -11.53 -19.19
C ALA A 348 12.27 -10.63 -18.36
N PRO A 349 12.72 -9.44 -17.93
CA PRO A 349 11.95 -8.58 -17.02
C PRO A 349 10.63 -8.09 -17.65
N GLU A 350 10.60 -7.91 -18.97
CA GLU A 350 9.41 -7.54 -19.77
C GLU A 350 8.61 -8.76 -20.28
N GLY A 351 8.91 -9.94 -19.76
CA GLY A 351 8.31 -11.20 -20.18
C GLY A 351 6.84 -11.35 -19.79
N SER A 352 6.19 -12.36 -20.37
CA SER A 352 4.83 -12.75 -19.95
C SER A 352 4.82 -13.55 -18.65
N ASP A 353 5.94 -14.17 -18.30
CA ASP A 353 6.09 -14.96 -17.07
C ASP A 353 6.28 -14.02 -15.85
N LEU A 354 5.43 -14.15 -14.83
CA LEU A 354 5.55 -13.37 -13.59
C LEU A 354 4.95 -14.10 -12.38
N ILE A 355 5.34 -13.66 -11.19
CA ILE A 355 4.69 -14.04 -9.93
C ILE A 355 4.14 -12.77 -9.28
N ALA A 356 2.85 -12.76 -8.98
CA ALA A 356 2.22 -11.70 -8.21
C ALA A 356 1.89 -12.23 -6.81
N VAL A 357 2.25 -11.48 -5.76
CA VAL A 357 1.86 -11.80 -4.38
C VAL A 357 1.05 -10.65 -3.82
N GLU A 358 -0.11 -10.93 -3.25
CA GLU A 358 -1.04 -9.94 -2.74
C GLU A 358 -1.51 -10.30 -1.34
N ARG A 359 -1.59 -9.32 -0.44
CA ARG A 359 -2.16 -9.49 0.91
C ARG A 359 -3.52 -8.80 1.03
N SER A 360 -4.54 -9.58 1.35
CA SER A 360 -5.88 -9.10 1.69
C SER A 360 -6.16 -9.33 3.19
N PRO A 361 -6.42 -8.27 3.99
CA PRO A 361 -6.82 -8.45 5.39
C PRO A 361 -8.25 -9.01 5.48
N LEU A 362 -8.49 -9.94 6.40
CA LEU A 362 -9.77 -10.63 6.56
C LEU A 362 -10.60 -10.11 7.75
N GLY A 363 -10.03 -9.32 8.65
CA GLY A 363 -10.76 -8.76 9.81
C GLY A 363 -11.13 -9.79 10.88
N TYR A 364 -10.73 -11.05 10.70
CA TYR A 364 -10.79 -12.16 11.64
C TYR A 364 -9.54 -13.03 11.44
N ASP A 365 -9.23 -13.89 12.43
CA ASP A 365 -8.11 -14.84 12.33
C ASP A 365 -8.51 -16.04 11.46
N ALA A 366 -8.04 -16.05 10.22
CA ALA A 366 -8.28 -17.09 9.24
C ALA A 366 -7.51 -18.39 9.52
N SER A 367 -6.47 -18.34 10.37
CA SER A 367 -5.82 -19.56 10.88
C SER A 367 -6.66 -20.22 11.97
N ALA A 368 -7.44 -19.44 12.73
CA ALA A 368 -8.42 -19.96 13.69
C ALA A 368 -9.74 -20.38 13.03
N GLU A 369 -10.14 -19.73 11.93
CA GLU A 369 -11.40 -19.99 11.20
C GLU A 369 -11.18 -20.34 9.71
N PRO A 370 -10.40 -21.38 9.36
CA PRO A 370 -10.02 -21.67 7.97
C PRO A 370 -11.23 -22.04 7.08
N GLU A 371 -12.23 -22.73 7.64
CA GLU A 371 -13.44 -23.11 6.90
C GLU A 371 -14.28 -21.90 6.47
N ARG A 372 -14.34 -20.86 7.32
CA ARG A 372 -15.02 -19.61 6.97
C ARG A 372 -14.31 -18.91 5.82
N ALA A 373 -12.99 -18.76 5.91
CA ALA A 373 -12.20 -18.14 4.86
C ALA A 373 -12.30 -18.89 3.52
N ARG A 374 -12.25 -20.24 3.55
CA ARG A 374 -12.46 -21.08 2.36
C ARG A 374 -13.86 -20.92 1.77
N ALA A 375 -14.90 -20.84 2.59
CA ALA A 375 -16.26 -20.62 2.12
C ALA A 375 -16.45 -19.23 1.48
N GLU A 376 -15.88 -18.18 2.09
CA GLU A 376 -15.87 -16.83 1.52
C GLU A 376 -15.13 -16.78 0.18
N LEU A 377 -13.94 -17.40 0.10
CA LEU A 377 -13.16 -17.51 -1.14
C LEU A 377 -13.91 -18.28 -2.24
N ARG A 378 -14.59 -19.38 -1.87
CA ARG A 378 -15.43 -20.14 -2.80
C ARG A 378 -16.57 -19.28 -3.35
N GLY A 379 -17.21 -18.47 -2.51
CA GLY A 379 -18.25 -17.53 -2.94
C GLY A 379 -17.73 -16.48 -3.95
N VAL A 380 -16.51 -15.98 -3.74
CA VAL A 380 -15.84 -15.07 -4.69
C VAL A 380 -15.55 -15.78 -6.01
N PHE A 381 -15.01 -17.01 -5.97
CA PHE A 381 -14.74 -17.82 -7.16
C PHE A 381 -16.02 -18.06 -7.99
N ASP A 382 -17.12 -18.47 -7.36
CA ASP A 382 -18.39 -18.74 -8.05
C ASP A 382 -19.01 -17.50 -8.66
N THR A 383 -18.91 -16.38 -7.96
CA THR A 383 -19.36 -15.08 -8.47
C THR A 383 -18.53 -14.68 -9.70
N ALA A 384 -17.23 -14.95 -9.70
CA ALA A 384 -16.36 -14.64 -10.84
C ALA A 384 -16.66 -15.54 -12.06
N VAL A 385 -16.84 -16.86 -11.85
CA VAL A 385 -17.21 -17.82 -12.90
C VAL A 385 -18.57 -17.50 -13.51
N SER A 386 -19.59 -17.23 -12.68
CA SER A 386 -20.93 -16.86 -13.16
C SER A 386 -20.96 -15.56 -13.96
N ARG A 387 -19.97 -14.67 -13.77
CA ARG A 387 -19.75 -13.45 -14.56
C ARG A 387 -18.89 -13.66 -15.81
N GLY A 388 -18.52 -14.89 -16.12
CA GLY A 388 -17.77 -15.25 -17.32
C GLY A 388 -16.26 -15.17 -17.18
N SER A 389 -15.72 -15.17 -15.95
CA SER A 389 -14.27 -15.31 -15.75
C SER A 389 -13.83 -16.72 -16.12
N ALA A 390 -12.73 -16.84 -16.85
CA ALA A 390 -12.13 -18.13 -17.24
C ALA A 390 -11.34 -18.75 -16.08
N LEU A 391 -12.04 -19.04 -14.97
CA LEU A 391 -11.48 -19.72 -13.80
C LEU A 391 -11.90 -21.19 -13.80
N ALA A 392 -10.97 -22.06 -13.41
CA ALA A 392 -11.16 -23.51 -13.37
C ALA A 392 -10.40 -24.15 -12.20
N ASP A 393 -10.57 -25.46 -12.02
CA ASP A 393 -9.75 -26.30 -11.14
C ASP A 393 -9.66 -25.82 -9.69
N TYR A 394 -10.79 -25.35 -9.13
CA TYR A 394 -10.85 -24.94 -7.73
C TYR A 394 -10.69 -26.15 -6.79
N ASP A 395 -9.64 -26.12 -5.96
CA ASP A 395 -9.35 -27.12 -4.94
C ASP A 395 -9.06 -26.40 -3.61
N PRO A 396 -9.98 -26.46 -2.62
CA PRO A 396 -9.81 -25.79 -1.33
C PRO A 396 -8.76 -26.44 -0.42
N ASP A 397 -8.38 -27.70 -0.70
CA ASP A 397 -7.55 -28.56 0.15
C ASP A 397 -6.24 -28.96 -0.54
N ALA A 398 -5.84 -28.21 -1.56
CA ALA A 398 -4.63 -28.44 -2.30
C ALA A 398 -3.37 -28.34 -1.41
N ARG A 399 -2.31 -29.04 -1.83
CA ARG A 399 -0.98 -28.91 -1.22
C ARG A 399 0.04 -28.51 -2.27
N PHE A 400 0.79 -27.45 -1.99
CA PHE A 400 1.83 -26.95 -2.87
C PHE A 400 3.04 -26.50 -2.05
N ALA A 401 4.25 -26.88 -2.49
CA ALA A 401 5.50 -26.58 -1.78
C ALA A 401 5.48 -26.98 -0.28
N GLY A 402 4.80 -28.08 0.06
CA GLY A 402 4.69 -28.58 1.43
C GLY A 402 3.65 -27.85 2.31
N ARG A 403 2.90 -26.90 1.76
CA ARG A 403 1.88 -26.12 2.50
C ARG A 403 0.48 -26.45 2.02
N GLU A 404 -0.48 -26.33 2.93
CA GLU A 404 -1.90 -26.32 2.60
C GLU A 404 -2.26 -24.98 1.97
N VAL A 405 -2.96 -25.04 0.84
CA VAL A 405 -3.37 -23.88 0.06
C VAL A 405 -4.74 -24.13 -0.56
N THR A 406 -5.49 -23.08 -0.85
CA THR A 406 -6.56 -23.18 -1.86
C THR A 406 -5.96 -22.86 -3.22
N SER A 407 -6.15 -23.72 -4.21
CA SER A 407 -5.68 -23.48 -5.58
C SER A 407 -6.80 -23.35 -6.58
N TYR A 408 -6.57 -22.56 -7.63
CA TYR A 408 -7.42 -22.53 -8.82
C TYR A 408 -6.62 -21.99 -10.01
N ARG A 409 -7.13 -22.21 -11.22
CA ARG A 409 -6.46 -21.83 -12.46
C ARG A 409 -7.23 -20.72 -13.17
N GLN A 410 -6.51 -19.80 -13.82
CA GLN A 410 -7.07 -18.79 -14.70
C GLN A 410 -6.39 -18.83 -16.07
N GLU A 411 -7.17 -18.78 -17.16
CA GLU A 411 -6.63 -18.75 -18.52
C GLU A 411 -7.03 -17.46 -19.25
N ASP A 412 -6.10 -16.87 -20.00
CA ASP A 412 -6.36 -15.68 -20.83
C ASP A 412 -6.10 -15.91 -22.34
N GLY A 413 -5.94 -17.18 -22.72
CA GLY A 413 -5.70 -17.64 -24.08
C GLY A 413 -4.23 -17.59 -24.54
N ARG A 414 -3.34 -16.91 -23.82
CA ARG A 414 -1.88 -16.91 -24.11
C ARG A 414 -1.04 -17.34 -22.92
N THR A 415 -1.53 -17.04 -21.73
CA THR A 415 -0.92 -17.40 -20.46
C THR A 415 -1.92 -18.09 -19.57
N VAL A 416 -1.37 -18.81 -18.61
CA VAL A 416 -2.09 -19.45 -17.53
C VAL A 416 -1.60 -18.84 -16.24
N VAL A 417 -2.50 -18.58 -15.31
CA VAL A 417 -2.17 -18.19 -13.93
C VAL A 417 -2.62 -19.30 -13.00
N ASP A 418 -1.66 -19.95 -12.35
CA ASP A 418 -1.94 -20.83 -11.23
C ASP A 418 -2.01 -19.98 -9.96
N TRP A 419 -3.17 -19.96 -9.32
CA TRP A 419 -3.40 -19.22 -8.09
C TRP A 419 -3.25 -20.15 -6.90
N PHE A 420 -2.50 -19.69 -5.89
CA PHE A 420 -2.35 -20.35 -4.60
C PHE A 420 -2.68 -19.36 -3.51
N VAL A 421 -3.63 -19.71 -2.65
CA VAL A 421 -4.06 -18.87 -1.54
C VAL A 421 -3.63 -19.52 -0.22
N VAL A 422 -2.83 -18.76 0.54
CA VAL A 422 -2.35 -19.12 1.87
C VAL A 422 -3.10 -18.28 2.89
N LEU A 423 -3.69 -18.92 3.90
CA LEU A 423 -4.30 -18.25 5.05
C LEU A 423 -3.25 -18.14 6.17
N ASP A 424 -3.05 -16.94 6.69
CA ASP A 424 -2.04 -16.68 7.73
C ASP A 424 -2.49 -15.56 8.67
N GLY A 425 -2.86 -15.94 9.90
CA GLY A 425 -3.39 -15.03 10.91
C GLY A 425 -4.61 -14.26 10.40
N ASP A 426 -4.55 -12.94 10.43
CA ASP A 426 -5.64 -12.05 10.02
C ASP A 426 -5.73 -11.80 8.50
N ALA A 427 -4.97 -12.54 7.69
CA ALA A 427 -4.77 -12.22 6.28
C ALA A 427 -4.86 -13.42 5.34
N GLN A 428 -5.29 -13.11 4.12
CA GLN A 428 -5.20 -13.96 2.94
C GLN A 428 -4.01 -13.50 2.07
N LEU A 429 -3.10 -14.42 1.77
CA LEU A 429 -1.95 -14.20 0.89
C LEU A 429 -2.21 -14.93 -0.43
N SER A 430 -2.52 -14.20 -1.48
CA SER A 430 -2.77 -14.74 -2.82
C SER A 430 -1.51 -14.65 -3.68
N VAL A 431 -1.03 -15.81 -4.15
CA VAL A 431 0.12 -15.93 -5.05
C VAL A 431 -0.38 -16.36 -6.43
N GLY A 432 -0.26 -15.48 -7.43
CA GLY A 432 -0.62 -15.76 -8.82
C GLY A 432 0.63 -15.99 -9.67
N CYS A 433 0.80 -17.22 -10.16
CA CYS A 433 1.96 -17.66 -10.92
C CYS A 433 1.62 -17.74 -12.40
N ARG A 434 1.87 -16.63 -13.11
CA ARG A 434 1.55 -16.49 -14.53
C ARG A 434 2.67 -17.05 -15.38
N HIS A 435 2.33 -17.90 -16.33
CA HIS A 435 3.30 -18.50 -17.23
C HIS A 435 2.77 -18.67 -18.65
N THR A 436 3.69 -18.61 -19.61
CA THR A 436 3.52 -19.16 -20.95
C THR A 436 3.70 -20.68 -20.94
N PRO A 437 3.34 -21.40 -22.01
CA PRO A 437 3.66 -22.83 -22.12
C PRO A 437 5.16 -23.13 -22.02
N ALA A 438 6.00 -22.22 -22.52
CA ALA A 438 7.47 -22.37 -22.47
C ALA A 438 8.04 -22.08 -21.07
N GLY A 439 7.44 -21.13 -20.34
CA GLY A 439 7.86 -20.70 -19.00
C GLY A 439 7.35 -21.57 -17.86
N ALA A 440 6.37 -22.45 -18.10
CA ALA A 440 5.63 -23.18 -17.07
C ALA A 440 6.51 -23.83 -15.99
N ALA A 441 7.56 -24.55 -16.40
CA ALA A 441 8.45 -25.24 -15.45
C ALA A 441 9.28 -24.26 -14.59
N ALA A 442 9.79 -23.18 -15.20
CA ALA A 442 10.60 -22.18 -14.49
C ALA A 442 9.74 -21.37 -13.51
N VAL A 443 8.55 -20.96 -13.94
CA VAL A 443 7.58 -20.26 -13.08
C VAL A 443 7.11 -21.17 -11.95
N GLY A 444 6.77 -22.43 -12.23
CA GLY A 444 6.35 -23.39 -11.21
C GLY A 444 7.39 -23.60 -10.11
N ALA A 445 8.67 -23.73 -10.48
CA ALA A 445 9.76 -23.87 -9.51
C ALA A 445 9.94 -22.61 -8.63
N ALA A 446 9.89 -21.43 -9.24
CA ALA A 446 10.00 -20.16 -8.52
C ALA A 446 8.77 -19.91 -7.62
N CYS A 447 7.59 -20.23 -8.13
CA CYS A 447 6.33 -20.16 -7.40
C CYS A 447 6.36 -21.05 -6.15
N ALA A 448 6.96 -22.24 -6.23
CA ALA A 448 7.11 -23.12 -5.08
C ALA A 448 7.94 -22.49 -3.94
N VAL A 449 9.02 -21.77 -4.28
CA VAL A 449 9.82 -21.03 -3.28
C VAL A 449 8.98 -19.93 -2.62
N VAL A 450 8.22 -19.17 -3.40
CA VAL A 450 7.37 -18.08 -2.89
C VAL A 450 6.25 -18.63 -2.01
N VAL A 451 5.46 -19.58 -2.49
CA VAL A 451 4.35 -20.18 -1.73
C VAL A 451 4.87 -20.86 -0.47
N GLY A 452 6.00 -21.59 -0.55
CA GLY A 452 6.61 -22.26 0.60
C GLY A 452 7.09 -21.32 1.71
N SER A 453 7.42 -20.06 1.37
CA SER A 453 8.02 -19.10 2.30
C SER A 453 7.09 -17.95 2.73
N VAL A 454 6.05 -17.64 1.96
CA VAL A 454 5.23 -16.44 2.17
C VAL A 454 4.49 -16.46 3.52
N ARG A 455 4.65 -15.42 4.32
CA ARG A 455 3.93 -15.26 5.60
C ARG A 455 3.74 -13.80 5.97
N GLY A 456 2.66 -13.49 6.67
CA GLY A 456 2.42 -12.21 7.31
C GLY A 456 3.57 -11.84 8.25
N SER A 457 3.82 -10.54 8.35
CA SER A 457 4.87 -9.96 9.20
C SER A 457 4.40 -9.69 10.62
#